data_AF-A0A6B0WZX8-F1
#
_entry.id   AF-A0A6B0WZX8-F1
#
_cell.length_a   1.000
_cell.length_b   1.000
_cell.length_c   1.000
_cell.angle_alpha   90.00
_cell.angle_beta   90.00
_cell.angle_gamma   90.00
#
_symmetry.space_group_name_H-M   'P 1'
#
loop_
_entity.id
_entity.type
_entity.pdbx_description
1 polymer ?
#
loop_
_entity_poly.entity_id
_entity_poly.type
_entity_poly.pdbx_seq_one_letter_code
_entity_poly.pdbx_strand_id
1 'polypeptide(L)'
;MDQYISETQWATFEAQGYLHLGKVMDDGELEALQQRIDEIMLGTASIDYDHVMMQLDSDPENNGKPGPQSKGHKYATLGYRKIQNLELDPLFLSFLQKPQFREICEHIYGKNTPVDCFRAMFMNKPAHDGTPLVWHQDRWTDLTLDPQITIWTALDPTAVENGCVKIIPKSHHRLI
;
A
#
# COMPACT_ATOMS: atom_id res chain seq x y z
N MET A 1 26.16 -5.19 -6.12
CA MET A 1 24.77 -4.87 -5.75
C MET A 1 24.59 -5.42 -4.37
N ASP A 2 24.15 -4.59 -3.43
CA ASP A 2 23.79 -5.07 -2.11
C ASP A 2 22.65 -6.08 -2.28
N GLN A 3 22.74 -7.22 -1.59
CA GLN A 3 21.68 -8.21 -1.54
C GLN A 3 20.83 -7.91 -0.30
N TYR A 4 19.63 -7.39 -0.52
CA TYR A 4 18.69 -7.03 0.54
C TYR A 4 17.89 -8.25 1.02
N ILE A 5 17.62 -9.22 0.12
CA ILE A 5 16.85 -10.43 0.43
C ILE A 5 17.75 -11.65 0.26
N SER A 6 17.94 -12.40 1.36
CA SER A 6 18.72 -13.64 1.35
C SER A 6 17.96 -14.79 0.66
N GLU A 7 18.70 -15.80 0.19
CA GLU A 7 18.12 -17.03 -0.37
C GLU A 7 17.14 -17.72 0.59
N THR A 8 17.43 -17.70 1.90
CA THR A 8 16.54 -18.27 2.92
C THR A 8 15.23 -17.49 3.04
N GLN A 9 15.28 -16.17 2.89
CA GLN A 9 14.09 -15.32 2.86
C GLN A 9 13.26 -15.55 1.58
N TRP A 10 13.91 -15.72 0.43
CA TRP A 10 13.23 -16.10 -0.81
C TRP A 10 12.55 -17.46 -0.70
N ALA A 11 13.25 -18.49 -0.22
CA ALA A 11 12.67 -19.80 0.02
C ALA A 11 11.47 -19.74 1.00
N THR A 12 11.51 -18.83 1.98
CA THR A 12 10.37 -18.58 2.88
C THR A 12 9.19 -17.96 2.15
N PHE A 13 9.44 -16.93 1.32
CA PHE A 13 8.41 -16.28 0.51
C PHE A 13 7.72 -17.28 -0.42
N GLU A 14 8.49 -18.07 -1.18
CA GLU A 14 7.96 -19.09 -2.10
C GLU A 14 7.09 -20.12 -1.38
N ALA A 15 7.54 -20.58 -0.20
CA ALA A 15 6.85 -21.60 0.57
C ALA A 15 5.61 -21.08 1.30
N GLN A 16 5.61 -19.84 1.79
CA GLN A 16 4.54 -19.30 2.63
C GLN A 16 3.59 -18.33 1.90
N GLY A 17 4.02 -17.78 0.76
CA GLY A 17 3.29 -16.75 0.01
C GLY A 17 3.45 -15.34 0.59
N TYR A 18 4.30 -15.16 1.60
CA TYR A 18 4.61 -13.86 2.19
C TYR A 18 5.97 -13.89 2.90
N LEU A 19 6.56 -12.71 3.11
CA LEU A 19 7.83 -12.52 3.81
C LEU A 19 7.77 -11.23 4.63
N HIS A 20 8.25 -11.29 5.86
CA HIS A 20 8.46 -10.10 6.68
C HIS A 20 9.85 -9.51 6.40
N LEU A 21 9.88 -8.29 5.84
CA LEU A 21 11.12 -7.61 5.44
C LEU A 21 11.86 -6.94 6.61
N GLY A 22 11.18 -6.72 7.75
CA GLY A 22 11.72 -5.93 8.85
C GLY A 22 11.65 -4.43 8.57
N LYS A 23 12.63 -3.66 9.08
CA LYS A 23 12.67 -2.20 8.95
C LYS A 23 13.19 -1.79 7.57
N VAL A 24 12.29 -1.27 6.74
CA VAL A 24 12.56 -0.88 5.34
C VAL A 24 12.76 0.63 5.14
N MET A 25 12.54 1.42 6.18
CA MET A 25 12.73 2.88 6.23
C MET A 25 13.25 3.29 7.61
N ASP A 26 14.04 4.36 7.68
CA ASP A 26 14.44 4.94 8.96
C ASP A 26 13.32 5.78 9.59
N ASP A 27 13.54 6.27 10.82
CA ASP A 27 12.51 7.00 11.57
C ASP A 27 12.20 8.36 10.92
N GLY A 28 13.16 8.99 10.25
CA GLY A 28 12.95 10.25 9.54
C GLY A 28 12.18 10.07 8.24
N GLU A 29 12.48 9.01 7.48
CA GLU A 29 11.69 8.62 6.31
C GLU A 29 10.24 8.29 6.71
N LEU A 30 10.05 7.56 7.82
CA LEU A 30 8.73 7.24 8.36
C LEU A 30 7.94 8.51 8.71
N GLU A 31 8.54 9.40 9.50
CA GLU A 31 7.93 10.68 9.91
C GLU A 31 7.56 11.52 8.69
N ALA A 32 8.44 11.60 7.69
CA ALA A 32 8.17 12.34 6.46
C ALA A 32 6.98 11.77 5.67
N LEU A 33 6.87 10.44 5.56
CA LEU A 33 5.74 9.79 4.88
C LEU A 33 4.43 9.97 5.65
N GLN A 34 4.47 9.85 6.98
CA GLN A 34 3.33 10.11 7.86
C GLN A 34 2.84 11.56 7.71
N GLN A 35 3.75 12.53 7.82
CA GLN A 35 3.38 13.93 7.68
C GLN A 35 2.84 14.24 6.27
N ARG A 36 3.46 13.69 5.22
CA ARG A 36 2.99 13.88 3.85
C ARG A 36 1.58 13.31 3.65
N ILE A 37 1.28 12.12 4.17
CA ILE A 37 -0.07 11.55 4.00
C ILE A 37 -1.13 12.33 4.77
N ASP A 38 -0.78 12.86 5.95
CA ASP A 38 -1.65 13.76 6.72
C ASP A 38 -1.90 15.08 5.97
N GLU A 39 -0.88 15.69 5.39
CA GLU A 39 -1.03 16.89 4.55
C GLU A 39 -1.92 16.62 3.34
N ILE A 40 -1.79 15.45 2.70
CA ILE A 40 -2.65 15.04 1.58
C ILE A 40 -4.10 14.92 2.06
N MET A 41 -4.33 14.21 3.17
CA MET A 41 -5.65 14.00 3.77
C MET A 41 -6.31 15.32 4.23
N LEU A 42 -5.53 16.24 4.79
CA LEU A 42 -6.01 17.55 5.26
C LEU A 42 -6.14 18.59 4.14
N GLY A 43 -5.68 18.30 2.93
CA GLY A 43 -5.79 19.20 1.79
C GLY A 43 -4.73 20.31 1.76
N THR A 44 -3.64 20.15 2.51
CA THR A 44 -2.56 21.14 2.66
C THR A 44 -1.31 20.79 1.86
N ALA A 45 -1.22 19.58 1.30
CA ALA A 45 -0.12 19.19 0.43
C ALA A 45 -0.20 19.93 -0.92
N SER A 46 0.94 20.37 -1.43
CA SER A 46 1.06 20.99 -2.75
C SER A 46 1.15 19.91 -3.85
N ILE A 47 0.04 19.23 -4.13
CA ILE A 47 -0.07 18.19 -5.14
C ILE A 47 -1.24 18.45 -6.10
N ASP A 48 -1.25 17.75 -7.23
CA ASP A 48 -2.39 17.76 -8.15
C ASP A 48 -3.44 16.73 -7.71
N TYR A 49 -4.43 17.20 -6.97
CA TYR A 49 -5.51 16.36 -6.44
C TYR A 49 -6.41 15.77 -7.54
N ASP A 50 -6.44 16.33 -8.76
CA ASP A 50 -7.24 15.78 -9.86
C ASP A 50 -6.69 14.43 -10.36
N HIS A 51 -5.46 14.10 -9.99
CA HIS A 51 -4.80 12.84 -10.32
C HIS A 51 -4.74 11.84 -9.16
N VAL A 52 -5.12 12.24 -7.95
CA VAL A 52 -5.14 11.38 -6.76
C VAL A 52 -6.56 10.88 -6.49
N MET A 53 -6.71 9.57 -6.31
CA MET A 53 -8.03 8.99 -5.98
C MET A 53 -8.16 8.78 -4.48
N MET A 54 -9.22 9.32 -3.89
CA MET A 54 -9.44 9.32 -2.44
C MET A 54 -10.81 8.74 -2.10
N GLN A 55 -10.91 8.05 -0.97
CA GLN A 55 -12.15 7.47 -0.45
C GLN A 55 -12.25 7.72 1.06
N LEU A 56 -13.37 8.28 1.51
CA LEU A 56 -13.70 8.43 2.92
C LEU A 56 -14.13 7.09 3.52
N ASP A 57 -13.74 6.83 4.77
CA ASP A 57 -14.26 5.67 5.50
C ASP A 57 -15.71 5.89 5.95
N SER A 58 -16.02 7.11 6.38
CA SER A 58 -17.35 7.56 6.76
C SER A 58 -17.69 8.81 5.97
N ASP A 59 -18.54 8.65 4.95
CA ASP A 59 -18.97 9.74 4.08
C ASP A 59 -20.32 10.29 4.55
N PRO A 60 -20.41 11.59 4.92
CA PRO A 60 -21.67 12.22 5.31
C PRO A 60 -22.75 12.13 4.22
N GLU A 61 -22.35 12.11 2.95
CA GLU A 61 -23.27 12.01 1.81
C GLU A 61 -23.74 10.56 1.56
N ASN A 62 -23.09 9.57 2.19
CA ASN A 62 -23.44 8.16 2.11
C ASN A 62 -23.85 7.59 3.47
N ASN A 63 -24.53 8.39 4.30
CA ASN A 63 -25.07 7.98 5.61
C ASN A 63 -23.99 7.41 6.56
N GLY A 64 -22.77 7.95 6.52
CA GLY A 64 -21.65 7.50 7.36
C GLY A 64 -21.06 6.15 6.94
N LYS A 65 -21.41 5.65 5.76
CA LYS A 65 -20.76 4.48 5.14
C LYS A 65 -19.58 4.94 4.28
N PRO A 66 -18.68 4.02 3.88
CA PRO A 66 -17.62 4.34 2.93
C PRO A 66 -18.17 4.97 1.65
N GLY A 67 -17.65 6.13 1.28
CA GLY A 67 -18.03 6.84 0.05
C GLY A 67 -17.48 6.15 -1.20
N PRO A 68 -17.81 6.65 -2.40
CA PRO A 68 -17.16 6.21 -3.63
C PRO A 68 -15.67 6.61 -3.59
N GLN A 69 -14.83 5.75 -4.18
CA GLN A 69 -13.47 6.16 -4.49
C GLN A 69 -13.50 7.02 -5.75
N SER A 70 -13.06 8.27 -5.65
CA SER A 70 -13.04 9.22 -6.76
C SER A 70 -11.83 10.14 -6.69
N LYS A 71 -11.49 10.75 -7.83
CA LYS A 71 -10.45 11.78 -7.92
C LYS A 71 -10.79 13.00 -7.06
N GLY A 72 -9.76 13.69 -6.58
CA GLY A 72 -9.91 14.93 -5.84
C GLY A 72 -10.08 14.74 -4.33
N HIS A 73 -9.65 15.80 -3.62
CA HIS A 73 -9.90 16.00 -2.20
C HIS A 73 -11.38 16.29 -1.95
N LYS A 74 -11.92 15.75 -0.86
CA LYS A 74 -13.35 15.85 -0.51
C LYS A 74 -13.54 16.77 0.70
N TYR A 75 -12.90 16.41 1.81
CA TYR A 75 -12.93 17.13 3.07
C TYR A 75 -11.55 17.13 3.72
N ALA A 76 -11.23 18.16 4.48
CA ALA A 76 -10.03 18.20 5.33
C ALA A 76 -10.26 17.33 6.56
N THR A 77 -9.82 16.06 6.50
CA THR A 77 -10.01 15.08 7.58
C THR A 77 -8.99 13.96 7.43
N LEU A 78 -8.61 13.32 8.55
CA LEU A 78 -7.80 12.09 8.55
C LEU A 78 -8.65 10.82 8.30
N GLY A 79 -9.96 10.99 8.07
CA GLY A 79 -10.93 9.90 7.87
C GLY A 79 -10.95 9.27 6.47
N TYR A 80 -9.91 9.46 5.65
CA TYR A 80 -9.80 8.74 4.37
C TYR A 80 -9.32 7.32 4.62
N ARG A 81 -10.10 6.31 4.20
CA ARG A 81 -9.69 4.89 4.27
C ARG A 81 -8.71 4.48 3.19
N LYS A 82 -8.71 5.19 2.06
CA LYS A 82 -7.98 4.79 0.86
C LYS A 82 -7.58 5.99 0.04
N ILE A 83 -6.29 6.06 -0.29
CA ILE A 83 -5.71 7.04 -1.22
C ILE A 83 -4.87 6.26 -2.24
N GLN A 84 -5.00 6.57 -3.53
CA GLN A 84 -4.27 5.91 -4.61
C GLN A 84 -3.63 6.90 -5.56
N ASN A 85 -2.72 6.37 -6.38
CA ASN A 85 -1.86 7.10 -7.29
C ASN A 85 -0.77 7.87 -6.54
N LEU A 86 -0.30 7.31 -5.42
CA LEU A 86 0.74 7.93 -4.60
C LEU A 86 2.11 7.90 -5.30
N GLU A 87 2.29 7.07 -6.31
CA GLU A 87 3.47 7.11 -7.18
C GLU A 87 3.63 8.45 -7.94
N LEU A 88 2.59 9.29 -7.98
CA LEU A 88 2.66 10.64 -8.55
C LEU A 88 3.22 11.67 -7.56
N ASP A 89 3.21 11.39 -6.25
CA ASP A 89 3.84 12.24 -5.25
C ASP A 89 5.35 11.94 -5.19
N PRO A 90 6.23 12.94 -5.31
CA PRO A 90 7.68 12.71 -5.37
C PRO A 90 8.27 12.02 -4.14
N LEU A 91 7.73 12.25 -2.93
CA LEU A 91 8.23 11.62 -1.71
C LEU A 91 7.88 10.13 -1.70
N PHE A 92 6.62 9.80 -2.00
CA PHE A 92 6.18 8.42 -2.14
C PHE A 92 6.89 7.72 -3.30
N LEU A 93 7.06 8.36 -4.45
CA LEU A 93 7.80 7.79 -5.58
C LEU A 93 9.24 7.44 -5.20
N SER A 94 9.95 8.34 -4.50
CA SER A 94 11.30 8.07 -4.01
C SER A 94 11.35 6.86 -3.09
N PHE A 95 10.38 6.73 -2.18
CA PHE A 95 10.25 5.57 -1.30
C PHE A 95 9.97 4.27 -2.08
N LEU A 96 9.08 4.29 -3.06
CA LEU A 96 8.74 3.15 -3.90
C LEU A 96 9.93 2.67 -4.77
N GLN A 97 10.86 3.57 -5.09
CA GLN A 97 12.04 3.28 -5.92
C GLN A 97 13.26 2.77 -5.15
N LYS A 98 13.14 2.50 -3.85
CA LYS A 98 14.25 2.00 -3.03
C LYS A 98 14.89 0.74 -3.63
N PRO A 99 16.23 0.58 -3.54
CA PRO A 99 16.93 -0.55 -4.14
C PRO A 99 16.41 -1.93 -3.71
N GLN A 100 16.00 -2.10 -2.45
CA GLN A 100 15.41 -3.35 -1.96
C GLN A 100 14.09 -3.72 -2.68
N PHE A 101 13.25 -2.73 -3.02
CA PHE A 101 11.99 -2.96 -3.74
C PHE A 101 12.28 -3.27 -5.21
N ARG A 102 13.32 -2.64 -5.77
CA ARG A 102 13.83 -2.99 -7.10
C ARG A 102 14.35 -4.43 -7.15
N GLU A 103 15.13 -4.87 -6.16
CA GLU A 103 15.59 -6.27 -6.07
C GLU A 103 14.40 -7.24 -6.03
N ILE A 104 13.37 -6.94 -5.23
CA ILE A 104 12.15 -7.76 -5.18
C ILE A 104 11.48 -7.83 -6.56
N CYS A 105 11.30 -6.69 -7.23
CA CYS A 105 10.71 -6.64 -8.57
C CYS A 105 11.54 -7.41 -9.59
N GLU A 106 12.88 -7.28 -9.57
CA GLU A 106 13.78 -8.01 -10.49
C GLU A 106 13.75 -9.52 -10.24
N HIS A 107 13.61 -9.97 -8.99
CA HIS A 107 13.46 -11.39 -8.67
C HIS A 107 12.15 -11.94 -9.22
N ILE A 108 11.04 -11.21 -9.04
CA ILE A 108 9.70 -11.67 -9.40
C ILE A 108 9.44 -11.57 -10.92
N TYR A 109 9.83 -10.46 -11.55
CA TYR A 109 9.53 -10.17 -12.95
C TYR A 109 10.71 -10.39 -13.90
N GLY A 110 11.88 -10.72 -13.37
CA GLY A 110 13.11 -10.91 -14.13
C GLY A 110 13.99 -9.66 -14.17
N LYS A 111 15.31 -9.88 -14.24
CA LYS A 111 16.30 -8.81 -14.32
C LYS A 111 16.13 -8.01 -15.61
N ASN A 112 16.27 -6.68 -15.49
CA ASN A 112 16.10 -5.72 -16.59
C ASN A 112 14.70 -5.69 -17.21
N THR A 113 13.71 -6.36 -16.61
CA THR A 113 12.30 -6.20 -17.00
C THR A 113 11.83 -4.82 -16.56
N PRO A 114 11.31 -3.96 -17.45
CA PRO A 114 10.68 -2.71 -17.06
C PRO A 114 9.46 -3.02 -16.19
N VAL A 115 9.42 -2.44 -14.99
CA VAL A 115 8.30 -2.57 -14.05
C VAL A 115 7.67 -1.21 -13.86
N ASP A 116 6.36 -1.15 -14.05
CA ASP A 116 5.55 0.03 -13.73
C ASP A 116 4.70 -0.26 -12.49
N CYS A 117 4.44 0.77 -11.70
CA CYS A 117 3.58 0.65 -10.54
C CYS A 117 2.12 0.60 -11.02
N PHE A 118 1.48 -0.57 -10.92
CA PHE A 118 0.05 -0.65 -11.23
C PHE A 118 -0.78 0.27 -10.31
N ARG A 119 -0.36 0.37 -9.04
CA ARG A 119 -1.06 1.12 -8.00
C ARG A 119 -0.20 1.24 -6.74
N ALA A 120 0.20 2.45 -6.36
CA ALA A 120 0.60 2.72 -4.99
C ALA A 120 -0.59 3.26 -4.20
N MET A 121 -0.81 2.71 -3.01
CA MET A 121 -1.98 3.05 -2.21
C MET A 121 -1.70 3.11 -0.72
N PHE A 122 -2.27 4.12 -0.08
CA PHE A 122 -2.38 4.21 1.36
C PHE A 122 -3.73 3.63 1.79
N MET A 123 -3.68 2.73 2.75
CA MET A 123 -4.85 2.11 3.38
C MET A 123 -4.86 2.48 4.85
N ASN A 124 -5.88 3.22 5.25
CA ASN A 124 -6.05 3.71 6.60
C ASN A 124 -7.19 2.98 7.30
N LYS A 125 -7.05 2.82 8.61
CA LYS A 125 -8.13 2.48 9.53
C LYS A 125 -8.25 3.62 10.52
N PRO A 126 -9.06 4.66 10.21
CA PRO A 126 -9.13 5.85 11.05
C PRO A 126 -9.49 5.49 12.49
N ALA A 127 -8.90 6.18 13.47
CA ALA A 127 -9.16 5.88 14.88
C ALA A 127 -10.66 6.01 15.21
N HIS A 128 -11.18 5.04 15.97
CA HIS A 128 -12.60 4.93 16.37
C HIS A 128 -13.61 4.66 15.24
N ASP A 129 -13.17 4.76 14.00
CA ASP A 129 -13.87 4.31 12.79
C ASP A 129 -13.10 3.13 12.17
N GLY A 130 -13.38 2.78 10.92
CA GLY A 130 -12.69 1.72 10.20
C GLY A 130 -13.63 0.61 9.76
N THR A 131 -13.76 0.47 8.45
CA THR A 131 -14.50 -0.66 7.87
C THR A 131 -13.60 -1.89 7.69
N PRO A 132 -13.98 -3.09 8.16
CA PRO A 132 -13.23 -4.32 7.90
C PRO A 132 -13.02 -4.57 6.40
N LEU A 133 -11.81 -4.95 6.02
CA LEU A 133 -11.53 -5.51 4.70
C LEU A 133 -11.80 -7.02 4.76
N VAL A 134 -12.65 -7.49 3.86
CA VAL A 134 -12.97 -8.92 3.72
C VAL A 134 -11.78 -9.68 3.15
N TRP A 135 -11.74 -11.00 3.38
CA TRP A 135 -10.75 -11.88 2.74
C TRP A 135 -10.86 -11.80 1.22
N HIS A 136 -9.72 -11.67 0.55
CA HIS A 136 -9.60 -11.68 -0.90
C HIS A 136 -8.19 -12.13 -1.31
N GLN A 137 -8.04 -12.49 -2.58
CA GLN A 137 -6.75 -12.52 -3.26
C GLN A 137 -6.70 -11.31 -4.19
N ASP A 138 -5.58 -10.59 -4.20
CA ASP A 138 -5.33 -9.46 -5.08
C ASP A 138 -5.23 -9.94 -6.54
N ARG A 139 -6.40 -10.04 -7.19
CA ARG A 139 -6.57 -10.49 -8.57
C ARG A 139 -7.56 -9.57 -9.27
N TRP A 140 -7.33 -9.34 -10.56
CA TRP A 140 -8.13 -8.43 -11.36
C TRP A 140 -8.54 -9.09 -12.66
N THR A 141 -9.82 -8.97 -13.00
CA THR A 141 -10.36 -9.47 -14.27
C THR A 141 -9.96 -8.60 -15.47
N ASP A 142 -9.54 -7.38 -15.20
CA ASP A 142 -9.29 -6.35 -16.23
C ASP A 142 -7.80 -6.26 -16.60
N LEU A 143 -6.97 -7.16 -16.07
CA LEU A 143 -5.54 -7.27 -16.40
C LEU A 143 -5.28 -8.54 -17.20
N THR A 144 -4.36 -8.45 -18.16
CA THR A 144 -3.92 -9.63 -18.93
C THR A 144 -3.11 -10.61 -18.09
N LEU A 145 -2.46 -10.11 -17.03
CA LEU A 145 -1.68 -10.88 -16.06
C LEU A 145 -1.94 -10.33 -14.65
N ASP A 146 -2.12 -11.22 -13.68
CA ASP A 146 -2.22 -10.83 -12.27
C ASP A 146 -0.86 -10.27 -11.79
N PRO A 147 -0.85 -9.16 -11.03
CA PRO A 147 0.34 -8.75 -10.29
C PRO A 147 0.82 -9.90 -9.40
N GLN A 148 2.12 -10.16 -9.43
CA GLN A 148 2.71 -11.31 -8.73
C GLN A 148 3.22 -10.95 -7.32
N ILE A 149 3.33 -9.66 -7.01
CA ILE A 149 3.86 -9.18 -5.73
C ILE A 149 3.15 -7.91 -5.27
N THR A 150 2.86 -7.86 -3.97
CA THR A 150 2.43 -6.66 -3.23
C THR A 150 3.45 -6.40 -2.13
N ILE A 151 3.98 -5.19 -2.06
CA ILE A 151 4.84 -4.74 -0.95
C ILE A 151 3.97 -3.88 -0.03
N TRP A 152 3.78 -4.34 1.21
CA TRP A 152 3.01 -3.62 2.22
C TRP A 152 3.96 -3.13 3.32
N THR A 153 3.87 -1.85 3.65
CA THR A 153 4.69 -1.21 4.67
C THR A 153 3.82 -0.47 5.66
N ALA A 154 4.05 -0.72 6.96
CA ALA A 154 3.37 -0.01 8.03
C ALA A 154 3.89 1.43 8.11
N LEU A 155 2.98 2.41 8.10
CA LEU A 155 3.29 3.79 8.47
C LEU A 155 2.99 4.09 9.94
N ASP A 156 2.22 3.22 10.60
CA ASP A 156 1.88 3.32 12.03
C ASP A 156 2.12 1.98 12.72
N PRO A 157 2.26 1.93 14.05
CA PRO A 157 2.33 0.68 14.79
C PRO A 157 1.13 -0.21 14.45
N THR A 158 1.36 -1.41 13.93
CA THR A 158 0.30 -2.35 13.57
C THR A 158 0.25 -3.54 14.49
N ALA A 159 -0.91 -3.78 15.06
CA ALA A 159 -1.19 -4.84 16.01
C ALA A 159 -2.55 -5.48 15.73
N VAL A 160 -2.89 -6.58 16.42
CA VAL A 160 -4.15 -7.30 16.16
C VAL A 160 -5.35 -6.41 16.51
N GLU A 161 -5.23 -5.64 17.59
CA GLU A 161 -6.24 -4.74 18.15
C GLU A 161 -6.58 -3.55 17.25
N ASN A 162 -5.64 -3.06 16.42
CA ASN A 162 -5.88 -1.99 15.45
C ASN A 162 -5.98 -2.51 14.00
N GLY A 163 -6.08 -3.83 13.85
CA GLY A 163 -6.38 -4.48 12.58
C GLY A 163 -5.19 -4.58 11.64
N CYS A 164 -4.07 -5.15 12.10
CA CYS A 164 -2.98 -5.56 11.23
C CYS A 164 -3.45 -6.46 10.07
N VAL A 165 -2.64 -6.52 9.00
CA VAL A 165 -2.88 -7.43 7.88
C VAL A 165 -2.86 -8.87 8.37
N LYS A 166 -3.83 -9.66 7.91
CA LYS A 166 -3.90 -11.10 8.16
C LYS A 166 -3.66 -11.85 6.86
N ILE A 167 -2.80 -12.85 6.91
CA ILE A 167 -2.44 -13.68 5.76
C ILE A 167 -2.75 -15.12 6.11
N ILE A 168 -3.30 -15.87 5.17
CA ILE A 168 -3.41 -17.33 5.26
C ILE A 168 -2.16 -17.91 4.59
N PRO A 169 -1.19 -18.47 5.34
CA PRO A 169 0.02 -19.01 4.74
C PRO A 169 -0.30 -20.07 3.69
N LYS A 170 0.50 -20.11 2.62
CA LYS A 170 0.39 -21.07 1.50
C LYS A 170 -0.86 -20.94 0.63
N SER A 171 -1.70 -19.94 0.89
CA SER A 171 -2.94 -19.73 0.13
C SER A 171 -2.70 -19.33 -1.33
N HIS A 172 -1.52 -18.81 -1.66
CA HIS A 172 -1.15 -18.41 -3.03
C HIS A 172 -1.08 -19.57 -4.03
N HIS A 173 -0.97 -20.82 -3.57
CA HIS A 173 -0.93 -22.00 -4.45
C HIS A 173 -2.29 -22.43 -5.02
N ARG A 174 -3.40 -21.81 -4.59
CA ARG A 174 -4.74 -22.12 -5.11
C ARG A 174 -5.64 -20.89 -5.11
N LEU A 175 -6.60 -20.87 -6.01
CA LEU A 175 -7.71 -19.93 -5.95
C LEU A 175 -8.61 -20.32 -4.77
N ILE A 176 -8.98 -19.35 -3.94
CA ILE A 176 -9.88 -19.52 -2.79
C ILE A 176 -11.24 -18.93 -3.13
#